data_AF-A0A090KH31-F1
#
_entry.id   AF-A0A090KH31-F1
#
_cell.length_a   1.000
_cell.length_b   1.000
_cell.length_c   1.000
_cell.angle_alpha   90.00
_cell.angle_beta   90.00
_cell.angle_gamma   90.00
#
_symmetry.space_group_name_H-M   'P 1'
#
loop_
_entity.id
_entity.type
_entity.pdbx_description
1 polymer ?
#
loop_
_entity_poly.entity_id
_entity_poly.type
_entity_poly.pdbx_seq_one_letter_code
_entity_poly.pdbx_strand_id
1 'polypeptide(L)'
;MFGKWVAVLVLMMVGVGLVAAEEFGAMITKVDGDNVTFYKTQSKKGEKPEKGEAATLTAKNAKVHQGKIQFNKEEKKVEIAVGDAIEGGLKNEVFKLVGKASIAARITTTDDNKSITRILVLKPGAKKKPVD
;
A
#
# COMPACT_ATOMS: atom_id res chain seq x y z
N MET A 1 -44.27 -22.17 11.45
CA MET A 1 -43.37 -21.40 12.34
C MET A 1 -41.87 -21.60 12.05
N PHE A 2 -41.46 -22.60 11.25
CA PHE A 2 -40.04 -22.86 10.92
C PHE A 2 -39.41 -21.94 9.85
N GLY A 3 -40.20 -21.34 8.95
CA GLY A 3 -39.67 -20.46 7.89
C GLY A 3 -39.12 -19.11 8.38
N LYS A 4 -39.45 -18.70 9.61
CA LYS A 4 -39.01 -17.42 10.19
C LYS A 4 -37.61 -17.49 10.81
N TRP A 5 -37.11 -18.69 11.12
CA TRP A 5 -35.79 -18.90 11.72
C TRP A 5 -34.68 -19.05 10.65
N VAL A 6 -35.01 -19.60 9.48
CA VAL A 6 -34.05 -19.75 8.36
C VAL A 6 -33.66 -18.38 7.78
N ALA A 7 -34.62 -17.45 7.68
CA ALA A 7 -34.36 -16.10 7.18
C ALA A 7 -33.43 -15.27 8.10
N VAL A 8 -33.48 -15.51 9.41
CA VAL A 8 -32.60 -14.85 10.39
C VAL A 8 -31.17 -15.41 10.35
N LEU A 9 -31.03 -16.72 10.07
CA LEU A 9 -29.73 -17.38 9.96
C LEU A 9 -28.99 -17.00 8.66
N VAL A 10 -29.73 -16.78 7.57
CA VAL A 10 -29.18 -16.27 6.30
C VAL A 10 -28.79 -14.79 6.40
N LEU A 11 -29.53 -13.98 7.17
CA LEU A 11 -29.16 -12.56 7.37
C LEU A 11 -27.89 -12.37 8.22
N MET A 12 -27.58 -13.28 9.15
CA MET A 12 -26.33 -13.21 9.94
C MET A 12 -25.08 -13.63 9.14
N MET A 13 -25.21 -14.38 8.05
CA MET A 13 -24.06 -14.82 7.23
C MET A 13 -23.56 -13.77 6.23
N VAL A 14 -24.32 -12.70 5.96
CA VAL A 14 -23.92 -11.63 5.02
C VAL A 14 -23.14 -10.50 5.72
N GLY A 15 -22.88 -10.64 7.02
CA GLY A 15 -22.05 -9.73 7.81
C GLY A 15 -20.55 -10.08 7.81
N VAL A 16 -20.08 -11.01 6.97
CA VAL A 16 -18.65 -11.26 6.80
C VAL A 16 -18.09 -10.11 5.98
N GLY A 17 -17.54 -9.12 6.70
CA GLY A 17 -16.94 -7.93 6.14
C GLY A 17 -15.96 -8.26 5.02
N LEU A 18 -16.22 -7.68 3.85
CA LEU A 18 -15.20 -7.40 2.85
C LEU A 18 -14.16 -6.49 3.51
N VAL A 19 -13.18 -7.08 4.20
CA VAL A 19 -11.98 -6.35 4.62
C VAL A 19 -11.14 -6.20 3.35
N ALA A 20 -11.54 -5.25 2.51
CA ALA A 20 -10.84 -4.97 1.26
C ALA A 20 -9.35 -4.70 1.57
N ALA A 21 -8.47 -5.39 0.85
CA ALA A 21 -7.03 -5.13 0.83
C ALA A 21 -6.75 -3.62 0.86
N GLU A 22 -6.10 -3.15 1.94
CA GLU A 22 -5.92 -1.72 2.18
C GLU A 22 -4.70 -1.22 1.39
N GLU A 23 -4.91 -0.26 0.49
CA GLU A 23 -3.86 0.37 -0.31
C GLU A 23 -3.54 1.78 0.18
N PHE A 24 -2.48 1.93 0.97
CA PHE A 24 -2.11 3.20 1.59
C PHE A 24 -0.69 3.65 1.26
N GLY A 25 -0.48 4.97 1.30
CA GLY A 25 0.86 5.57 1.21
C GLY A 25 1.63 5.37 2.51
N ALA A 26 2.89 4.99 2.40
CA ALA A 26 3.76 4.75 3.54
C ALA A 26 5.20 5.19 3.25
N MET A 27 5.96 5.49 4.29
CA MET A 27 7.39 5.74 4.21
C MET A 27 8.15 4.60 4.84
N ILE A 28 8.85 3.81 4.04
CA ILE A 28 9.67 2.69 4.48
C ILE A 28 10.96 3.25 5.10
N THR A 29 11.23 2.88 6.34
CA THR A 29 12.35 3.40 7.15
C THR A 29 13.28 2.35 7.68
N LYS A 30 12.85 1.09 7.68
CA LYS A 30 13.74 -0.06 7.87
C LYS A 30 13.27 -1.24 7.03
N VAL A 31 14.21 -1.98 6.47
CA VAL A 31 13.96 -3.30 5.86
C VAL A 31 14.91 -4.27 6.55
N ASP A 32 14.35 -5.29 7.17
CA ASP A 32 15.08 -6.31 7.93
C ASP A 32 14.69 -7.70 7.38
N GLY A 33 15.45 -8.15 6.38
CA GLY A 33 15.14 -9.36 5.62
C GLY A 33 13.77 -9.27 4.94
N ASP A 34 12.80 -10.02 5.46
CA ASP A 34 11.42 -10.07 4.98
C ASP A 34 10.48 -9.07 5.67
N ASN A 35 10.95 -8.38 6.71
CA ASN A 35 10.14 -7.44 7.48
C ASN A 35 10.39 -6.00 7.01
N VAL A 36 9.31 -5.27 6.78
CA VAL A 36 9.36 -3.87 6.34
C VAL A 36 8.73 -3.01 7.42
N THR A 37 9.53 -2.12 8.00
CA THR A 37 9.05 -1.07 8.90
C THR A 37 8.78 0.19 8.10
N PHE A 38 7.57 0.70 8.24
CA PHE A 38 7.11 1.88 7.53
C PHE A 38 6.21 2.75 8.41
N TYR A 39 6.16 4.04 8.11
CA TYR A 39 5.18 4.96 8.70
C TYR A 39 4.03 5.15 7.71
N LYS A 40 2.78 4.95 8.12
CA LYS A 40 1.64 5.29 7.27
C LYS A 40 1.63 6.80 7.06
N THR A 41 1.64 7.25 5.81
CA THR A 41 1.51 8.68 5.48
C THR A 41 0.05 8.95 5.20
N GLN A 42 -0.62 9.66 6.09
CA GLN A 42 -1.96 10.15 5.82
C GLN A 42 -1.83 11.59 5.32
N SER A 43 -2.11 11.79 4.03
CA SER A 43 -2.22 13.13 3.47
C SER A 43 -3.70 13.47 3.35
N LYS A 44 -4.22 14.22 4.32
CA LYS A 44 -5.52 14.90 4.17
C LYS A 44 -5.32 16.11 3.26
N LYS A 45 -6.24 16.31 2.32
CA LYS A 45 -6.20 17.41 1.36
C LYS A 45 -6.28 18.75 2.12
N GLY A 46 -5.14 19.44 2.24
CA GLY A 46 -5.05 20.76 2.89
C GLY A 46 -4.20 20.81 4.17
N GLU A 47 -3.75 19.66 4.69
CA GLU A 47 -2.89 19.59 5.88
C GLU A 47 -1.48 19.09 5.55
N LYS A 48 -0.51 19.43 6.40
CA LYS A 48 0.84 18.89 6.30
C LYS A 48 0.75 17.37 6.48
N PRO A 49 1.48 16.58 5.67
CA PRO A 49 1.46 15.12 5.80
C PRO A 49 1.97 14.74 7.20
N GLU A 50 1.08 14.22 8.04
CA GLU A 50 1.47 13.67 9.33
C GLU A 50 2.10 12.29 9.11
N LYS A 51 3.25 12.09 9.77
CA LYS A 51 3.84 10.75 9.89
C LYS A 51 2.99 10.00 10.91
N GLY A 52 2.22 9.02 10.44
CA GLY A 52 1.49 8.12 11.31
C GLY A 52 2.43 7.20 12.10
N GLU A 53 1.86 6.27 12.84
CA GLU A 53 2.61 5.29 13.63
C GLU A 53 3.49 4.39 12.75
N ALA A 54 4.64 3.97 13.30
CA ALA A 54 5.51 2.99 12.66
C ALA A 54 4.84 1.62 12.75
N ALA A 55 4.56 1.01 11.61
CA ALA A 55 4.09 -0.35 11.52
C ALA A 55 5.17 -1.21 10.88
N THR A 56 5.35 -2.42 11.41
CA THR A 56 6.23 -3.43 10.80
C THR A 56 5.37 -4.58 10.34
N LEU A 57 5.40 -4.87 9.04
CA LEU A 57 4.69 -6.00 8.45
C LEU A 57 5.65 -6.90 7.68
N THR A 58 5.27 -8.16 7.55
CA THR A 58 6.03 -9.14 6.77
C THR A 58 5.66 -9.05 5.28
N ALA A 59 6.67 -9.10 4.43
CA ALA A 59 6.60 -8.92 2.99
C ALA A 59 7.24 -10.09 2.22
N LYS A 60 7.22 -11.31 2.79
CA LYS A 60 7.83 -12.52 2.21
C LYS A 60 7.46 -12.79 0.75
N ASN A 61 6.20 -12.56 0.39
CA ASN A 61 5.67 -12.79 -0.97
C ASN A 61 5.30 -11.46 -1.67
N ALA A 62 5.80 -10.33 -1.18
CA ALA A 62 5.43 -9.04 -1.71
C ALA A 62 6.06 -8.82 -3.09
N LYS A 63 5.23 -8.48 -4.08
CA LYS A 63 5.72 -8.05 -5.38
C LYS A 63 6.17 -6.59 -5.28
N VAL A 64 7.45 -6.34 -5.50
CA VAL A 64 7.98 -4.98 -5.50
C VAL A 64 8.04 -4.44 -6.92
N HIS A 65 7.35 -3.32 -7.14
CA HIS A 65 7.37 -2.62 -8.41
C HIS A 65 7.74 -1.15 -8.19
N GLN A 66 8.21 -0.49 -9.24
CA GLN A 66 8.40 0.94 -9.23
C GLN A 66 7.05 1.62 -9.44
N GLY A 67 6.65 2.51 -8.52
CA GLY A 67 5.44 3.32 -8.71
C GLY A 67 5.65 4.35 -9.82
N LYS A 68 4.69 4.44 -10.75
CA LYS A 68 4.63 5.48 -11.78
C LYS A 68 3.53 6.46 -11.43
N ILE A 69 3.86 7.74 -11.33
CA ILE A 69 2.88 8.79 -11.08
C ILE A 69 2.17 9.12 -12.40
N GLN A 70 0.91 8.73 -12.50
CA GLN A 70 0.02 9.03 -13.60
C GLN A 70 -0.84 10.24 -13.24
N PHE A 71 -0.91 11.22 -14.13
CA PHE A 71 -1.83 12.34 -13.99
C PHE A 71 -3.01 12.14 -14.92
N ASN A 72 -4.19 11.89 -14.35
CA ASN A 72 -5.44 11.84 -15.07
C ASN A 72 -5.93 13.29 -15.26
N LYS A 73 -5.84 13.79 -16.49
CA LYS A 73 -6.26 15.16 -16.86
C LYS A 73 -7.78 15.34 -16.71
N GLU A 74 -8.56 14.30 -16.96
CA GLU A 74 -10.04 14.35 -16.88
C GLU A 74 -10.50 14.54 -15.44
N GLU A 75 -9.95 13.76 -14.52
CA GLU A 75 -10.30 13.84 -13.10
C GLU A 75 -9.50 14.89 -12.31
N LYS A 76 -8.48 15.50 -12.94
CA LYS A 76 -7.49 16.37 -12.27
C LYS A 76 -6.88 15.69 -11.03
N LYS A 77 -6.69 14.37 -11.10
CA LYS A 77 -6.19 13.54 -10.00
C LYS A 77 -4.84 12.93 -10.36
N VAL A 78 -4.03 12.75 -9.34
CA VAL A 78 -2.75 12.06 -9.42
C VAL A 78 -2.97 10.63 -8.93
N GLU A 79 -2.75 9.67 -9.80
CA GLU A 79 -2.85 8.24 -9.51
C GLU A 79 -1.45 7.62 -9.52
N ILE A 80 -1.26 6.57 -8.71
CA ILE A 80 0.00 5.83 -8.66
C ILE A 80 -0.25 4.50 -9.34
N ALA A 81 0.25 4.35 -10.55
CA ALA A 81 0.16 3.11 -11.30
C ALA A 81 1.35 2.19 -10.99
N VAL A 82 1.11 0.89 -11.18
CA VAL A 82 2.15 -0.12 -11.12
C VAL A 82 3.06 0.06 -12.33
N GLY A 83 4.35 0.32 -12.09
CA GLY A 83 5.37 0.38 -13.12
C GLY A 83 6.18 -0.90 -13.21
N ASP A 84 7.44 -0.75 -13.60
CA ASP A 84 8.35 -1.87 -13.84
C ASP A 84 8.62 -2.65 -12.55
N ALA A 85 8.72 -3.97 -12.65
CA ALA A 85 9.12 -4.80 -11.52
C ALA A 85 10.54 -4.41 -11.10
N ILE A 86 10.77 -4.26 -9.79
CA ILE A 86 12.10 -3.99 -9.26
C ILE A 86 12.80 -5.33 -9.06
N GLU A 87 13.79 -5.63 -9.91
CA GLU A 87 14.57 -6.86 -9.80
C GLU A 87 15.26 -6.97 -8.43
N GLY A 88 15.17 -8.13 -7.79
CA GLY A 88 15.69 -8.35 -6.44
C GLY A 88 14.78 -7.87 -5.30
N GLY A 89 13.63 -7.25 -5.59
CA GLY A 89 12.60 -6.95 -4.61
C GLY A 89 13.10 -6.10 -3.43
N LEU A 90 12.85 -6.54 -2.20
CA LEU A 90 13.32 -5.88 -0.97
C LEU A 90 14.84 -5.84 -0.81
N LYS A 91 15.57 -6.72 -1.51
CA LYS A 91 17.04 -6.75 -1.52
C LYS A 91 17.63 -5.80 -2.57
N ASN A 92 16.78 -5.11 -3.35
CA ASN A 92 17.24 -4.16 -4.36
C ASN A 92 18.00 -2.99 -3.71
N GLU A 93 18.93 -2.41 -4.46
CA GLU A 93 19.77 -1.30 -4.02
C GLU A 93 18.98 -0.07 -3.56
N VAL A 94 17.78 0.12 -4.10
CA VAL A 94 16.88 1.19 -3.65
C VAL A 94 16.61 1.08 -2.15
N PHE A 95 16.46 -0.13 -1.60
CA PHE A 95 16.22 -0.33 -0.17
C PHE A 95 17.47 -0.21 0.70
N LYS A 96 18.69 -0.20 0.14
CA LYS A 96 19.92 0.06 0.91
C LYS A 96 19.98 1.50 1.45
N LEU A 97 19.22 2.42 0.87
CA LEU A 97 19.10 3.80 1.33
C LEU A 97 18.19 3.92 2.58
N VAL A 98 17.38 2.89 2.84
CA VAL A 98 16.50 2.82 3.99
C VAL A 98 17.35 2.77 5.26
N GLY A 99 17.10 3.70 6.19
CA GLY A 99 17.92 3.93 7.39
C GLY A 99 18.81 5.18 7.29
N LYS A 100 19.18 5.62 6.08
CA LYS A 100 19.73 6.97 5.84
C LYS A 100 18.65 7.96 5.42
N ALA A 101 17.72 7.49 4.59
CA ALA A 101 16.54 8.23 4.15
C ALA A 101 15.32 7.32 4.15
N SER A 102 14.14 7.88 4.40
CA SER A 102 12.88 7.17 4.28
C SER A 102 12.44 7.11 2.82
N ILE A 103 12.01 5.94 2.36
CA ILE A 103 11.56 5.73 0.98
C ILE A 103 10.04 5.80 0.93
N ALA A 104 9.51 6.73 0.15
CA ALA A 104 8.09 6.77 -0.12
C ALA A 104 7.68 5.54 -0.94
N ALA A 105 6.68 4.82 -0.47
CA ALA A 105 6.12 3.67 -1.15
C ALA A 105 4.60 3.62 -0.95
N ARG A 106 3.90 2.94 -1.85
CA ARG A 106 2.51 2.55 -1.65
C ARG A 106 2.48 1.07 -1.33
N ILE A 107 1.89 0.73 -0.20
CA ILE A 107 1.83 -0.63 0.32
C ILE A 107 0.41 -1.13 0.13
N THR A 108 0.29 -2.30 -0.48
CA THR A 108 -0.95 -3.07 -0.55
C THR A 108 -0.79 -4.25 0.40
N THR A 109 -1.68 -4.34 1.38
CA THR A 109 -1.72 -5.46 2.34
C THR A 109 -2.68 -6.55 1.86
N THR A 110 -2.59 -7.74 2.47
CA THR A 110 -3.64 -8.77 2.38
C THR A 110 -4.92 -8.27 3.05
N ASP A 111 -6.07 -8.88 2.74
CA ASP A 111 -7.36 -8.59 3.38
C ASP A 111 -7.27 -8.62 4.93
N ASP A 112 -6.43 -9.48 5.52
CA ASP A 112 -6.20 -9.48 6.98
C ASP A 112 -5.31 -8.35 7.53
N ASN A 113 -4.76 -7.48 6.69
CA ASN A 113 -3.74 -6.47 7.04
C ASN A 113 -2.48 -6.99 7.75
N LYS A 114 -2.26 -8.31 7.78
CA LYS A 114 -1.14 -8.98 8.45
C LYS A 114 0.13 -9.08 7.61
N SER A 115 0.00 -9.05 6.28
CA SER A 115 1.13 -9.19 5.37
C SER A 115 1.00 -8.29 4.16
N ILE A 116 2.14 -7.98 3.54
CA ILE A 116 2.23 -7.13 2.37
C ILE A 116 2.19 -7.99 1.11
N THR A 117 1.28 -7.70 0.19
CA THR A 117 1.17 -8.38 -1.11
C THR A 117 1.89 -7.62 -2.21
N ARG A 118 1.94 -6.29 -2.13
CA ARG A 118 2.60 -5.45 -3.13
C ARG A 118 3.22 -4.21 -2.49
N ILE A 119 4.39 -3.84 -2.98
CA ILE A 119 5.09 -2.60 -2.62
C ILE A 119 5.39 -1.84 -3.90
N LEU A 120 4.83 -0.63 -4.02
CA LEU A 120 5.12 0.30 -5.09
C LEU A 120 6.09 1.34 -4.60
N VAL A 121 7.34 1.29 -5.01
CA VAL A 121 8.36 2.24 -4.56
C VAL A 121 8.30 3.52 -5.39
N LEU A 122 8.06 4.66 -4.75
CA LEU A 122 8.10 5.98 -5.39
C LEU A 122 9.51 6.56 -5.24
N LYS A 123 10.21 6.70 -6.36
CA LYS A 123 11.52 7.39 -6.36
C LYS A 123 11.32 8.88 -6.09
N PRO A 124 12.12 9.51 -5.21
CA PRO A 124 12.13 10.95 -5.05
C PRO A 124 12.48 11.60 -6.40
N GLY A 125 11.64 12.53 -6.86
CA GLY A 125 11.79 13.17 -8.17
C GLY A 125 11.15 12.41 -9.35
N ALA A 126 10.35 11.36 -9.11
CA ALA A 126 9.54 10.73 -10.16
C ALA A 126 8.63 11.80 -10.83
N LYS A 127 8.95 12.13 -12.08
CA LYS A 127 8.21 13.14 -12.86
C LYS A 127 6.82 12.61 -13.17
N LYS A 128 5.78 13.43 -12.94
CA LYS A 128 4.40 13.15 -13.36
C LYS A 128 4.42 12.89 -14.86
N LYS A 129 4.05 11.68 -15.29
CA LYS A 129 3.76 11.45 -16.71
C LYS A 129 2.28 11.76 -16.92
N PRO A 130 1.94 12.66 -17.87
CA PRO A 130 0.56 12.77 -18.31
C PRO A 130 0.13 11.40 -18.85
N VAL A 131 -1.04 10.94 -18.45
CA VAL A 131 -1.77 9.92 -19.18
C VAL A 131 -2.63 10.70 -20.18
N ASP A 132 -2.45 10.39 -21.45
CA ASP A 132 -3.26 10.95 -22.54
C ASP A 132 -4.54 10.14 -22.73
#